data_AF-A0A542I8G5-F1
#
_entry.id   AF-A0A542I8G5-F1
#
_cell.length_a   1.000
_cell.length_b   1.000
_cell.length_c   1.000
_cell.angle_alpha   90.00
_cell.angle_beta   90.00
_cell.angle_gamma   90.00
#
_symmetry.space_group_name_H-M   'P 1'
#
loop_
_entity.id
_entity.type
_entity.pdbx_description
1 polymer ?
#
loop_
_entity_poly.entity_id
_entity_poly.type
_entity_poly.pdbx_seq_one_letter_code
_entity_poly.pdbx_strand_id
1 'polypeptide(L)'
;MSALTTRTASIAAAKPRFRSQSIAVVALSLLLALFLAFYTYLTGQISNGAAQLMDGAEQASAGADQLKDGSGQLATGAGAANKGAVQVKDGAAKVKDGSAALNAGAAQLQTGAGKIYTGVRDQLAPGVDKLHAGTTKLQNDVLNKLVPGVYQVDDGAKKLQAGAVALSAALTPTAAGNAPNNLADGAGQLAAGTEQLAAGAGQLDAGAGSLSAGTGALKSGTAQLKGYPGAGNDPTKGDGLAALSQGLDQLEAAANGPQGLVPLAVIKDQIAKLADGGRRAYAGAGQLDAGAAKLNDGAAQLKAGTDKLNTGAGQLNDGAGRLKAGFSTLAQKLNATDPQNPGVVLGTTMLAEGTTKIRVGMDGVPGDPDHPGLIYAANSLQDGTTKLSAGVNGDGDPANPGLLAGTQALSDGTVTLSQGTAQLQSGSAQLADGTGKLADGNGKLDDGSGKLAEGAGKLADGNSRIAAGTEELHTKVAAVSPSSWLNSPAIALLLVALLVAAAVAAYLVLRRRAVGLKAA
;
A
#
# COMPACT_ATOMS: atom_id res chain seq x y z
N MET A 1 -150.92 79.13 41.63
CA MET A 1 -152.19 79.52 42.27
C MET A 1 -152.35 78.69 43.53
N SER A 2 -152.61 79.35 44.66
CA SER A 2 -153.19 78.82 45.92
C SER A 2 -152.37 77.79 46.73
N ALA A 3 -152.25 77.83 48.06
CA ALA A 3 -152.64 78.79 49.10
C ALA A 3 -151.99 78.36 50.45
N LEU A 4 -151.83 79.35 51.35
CA LEU A 4 -151.99 79.37 52.83
C LEU A 4 -151.66 78.11 53.68
N THR A 5 -150.75 78.19 54.67
CA THR A 5 -150.99 78.54 56.11
C THR A 5 -152.00 77.60 56.81
N THR A 6 -151.69 76.82 57.87
CA THR A 6 -151.54 77.29 59.27
C THR A 6 -151.10 76.16 60.24
N ARG A 7 -150.47 76.62 61.33
CA ARG A 7 -149.84 76.09 62.56
C ARG A 7 -150.75 75.31 63.55
N THR A 8 -150.20 74.35 64.33
CA THR A 8 -150.35 74.19 65.82
C THR A 8 -149.45 73.10 66.47
N ALA A 9 -148.65 73.52 67.46
CA ALA A 9 -148.22 72.96 68.78
C ALA A 9 -147.74 71.50 69.05
N SER A 10 -146.42 71.37 69.35
CA SER A 10 -145.72 70.83 70.55
C SER A 10 -146.28 69.70 71.44
N ILE A 11 -145.51 68.58 71.58
CA ILE A 11 -145.14 67.86 72.84
C ILE A 11 -143.74 67.18 72.67
N ALA A 12 -142.93 67.15 73.74
CA ALA A 12 -141.54 66.66 73.85
C ALA A 12 -141.39 65.17 74.22
N ALA A 13 -140.24 64.54 73.87
CA ALA A 13 -139.54 63.48 74.63
C ALA A 13 -138.23 63.04 73.91
N ALA A 14 -137.18 62.67 74.67
CA ALA A 14 -135.79 62.49 74.20
C ALA A 14 -135.25 61.04 74.26
N LYS A 15 -134.51 60.63 73.19
CA LYS A 15 -133.37 59.64 73.06
C LYS A 15 -133.69 58.11 73.23
N PRO A 16 -132.96 57.12 72.62
CA PRO A 16 -131.52 57.16 72.30
C PRO A 16 -130.89 56.45 71.07
N ARG A 17 -129.64 56.89 70.79
CA ARG A 17 -128.63 56.42 69.81
C ARG A 17 -127.71 55.33 70.41
N PHE A 18 -127.86 54.03 70.11
CA PHE A 18 -126.94 52.97 70.62
C PHE A 18 -126.81 51.67 69.76
N ARG A 19 -126.99 51.69 68.42
CA ARG A 19 -126.86 50.47 67.57
C ARG A 19 -125.67 50.43 66.57
N SER A 20 -125.05 51.56 66.20
CA SER A 20 -123.96 51.54 65.19
C SER A 20 -122.57 51.16 65.72
N GLN A 21 -122.31 51.34 67.02
CA GLN A 21 -121.00 51.07 67.62
C GLN A 21 -120.66 49.57 67.68
N SER A 22 -121.65 48.67 67.86
CA SER A 22 -121.38 47.22 67.98
C SER A 22 -121.04 46.55 66.64
N ILE A 23 -121.67 46.98 65.53
CA ILE A 23 -121.36 46.48 64.17
C ILE A 23 -119.97 46.98 63.74
N ALA A 24 -119.66 48.24 64.05
CA ALA A 24 -118.33 48.79 63.79
C ALA A 24 -117.23 48.00 64.50
N VAL A 25 -117.43 47.58 65.76
CA VAL A 25 -116.46 46.77 66.51
C VAL A 25 -116.24 45.39 65.88
N VAL A 26 -117.31 44.66 65.50
CA VAL A 26 -117.17 43.33 64.88
C VAL A 26 -116.50 43.41 63.50
N ALA A 27 -116.86 44.41 62.69
CA ALA A 27 -116.23 44.64 61.39
C ALA A 27 -114.74 45.03 61.55
N LEU A 28 -114.40 45.85 62.55
CA LEU A 28 -113.01 46.19 62.87
C LEU A 28 -112.23 44.95 63.35
N SER A 29 -112.85 44.08 64.13
CA SER A 29 -112.23 42.83 64.61
C SER A 29 -111.96 41.83 63.47
N LEU A 30 -112.90 41.68 62.52
CA LEU A 30 -112.70 40.83 61.33
C LEU A 30 -111.66 41.42 60.38
N LEU A 31 -111.68 42.74 60.15
CA LEU A 31 -110.67 43.44 59.38
C LEU A 31 -109.28 43.28 60.02
N LEU A 32 -109.19 43.41 61.34
CA LEU A 32 -107.97 43.19 62.09
C LEU A 32 -107.50 41.73 61.99
N ALA A 33 -108.40 40.76 62.08
CA ALA A 33 -108.07 39.34 61.91
C ALA A 33 -107.58 39.02 60.49
N LEU A 34 -108.23 39.57 59.45
CA LEU A 34 -107.81 39.43 58.06
C LEU A 34 -106.48 40.14 57.80
N PHE A 35 -106.29 41.34 58.35
CA PHE A 35 -105.03 42.07 58.26
C PHE A 35 -103.91 41.30 58.96
N LEU A 36 -104.18 40.72 60.13
CA LEU A 36 -103.21 39.92 60.87
C LEU A 36 -102.89 38.61 60.13
N ALA A 37 -103.88 37.97 59.51
CA ALA A 37 -103.70 36.78 58.66
C ALA A 37 -102.95 37.09 57.35
N PHE A 38 -103.21 38.24 56.74
CA PHE A 38 -102.45 38.72 55.57
C PHE A 38 -101.03 39.10 55.96
N TYR A 39 -100.84 39.76 57.10
CA TYR A 39 -99.53 40.13 57.63
C TYR A 39 -98.71 38.91 58.07
N THR A 40 -99.29 37.88 58.71
CA THR A 40 -98.61 36.59 58.95
C THR A 40 -98.24 35.90 57.65
N TYR A 41 -99.15 35.88 56.67
CA TYR A 41 -98.88 35.27 55.38
C TYR A 41 -97.76 36.00 54.62
N LEU A 42 -97.79 37.33 54.60
CA LEU A 42 -96.80 38.17 53.93
C LEU A 42 -95.45 38.08 54.62
N THR A 43 -95.40 38.18 55.95
CA THR A 43 -94.15 37.99 56.72
C THR A 43 -93.61 36.57 56.58
N GLY A 44 -94.47 35.55 56.52
CA GLY A 44 -94.07 34.17 56.26
C GLY A 44 -93.52 33.95 54.83
N GLN A 45 -94.15 34.53 53.81
CA GLN A 45 -93.66 34.53 52.43
C GLN A 45 -92.29 35.23 52.31
N ILE A 46 -92.13 36.40 52.95
CA ILE A 46 -90.86 37.13 52.98
C ILE A 46 -89.78 36.34 53.74
N SER A 47 -90.12 35.72 54.86
CA SER A 47 -89.20 34.87 55.64
C SER A 47 -88.75 33.67 54.80
N ASN A 48 -89.68 32.92 54.21
CA ASN A 48 -89.36 31.75 53.38
C ASN A 48 -88.56 32.14 52.14
N GLY A 49 -88.91 33.25 51.48
CA GLY A 49 -88.16 33.78 50.35
C GLY A 49 -86.75 34.26 50.76
N ALA A 50 -86.60 34.88 51.92
CA ALA A 50 -85.29 35.26 52.47
C ALA A 50 -84.43 34.05 52.83
N ALA A 51 -85.03 32.99 53.40
CA ALA A 51 -84.33 31.73 53.67
C ALA A 51 -83.89 31.02 52.38
N GLN A 52 -84.77 30.94 51.36
CA GLN A 52 -84.41 30.39 50.05
C GLN A 52 -83.30 31.19 49.35
N LEU A 53 -83.34 32.52 49.45
CA LEU A 53 -82.31 33.39 48.89
C LEU A 53 -80.98 33.24 49.64
N MET A 54 -81.02 33.09 50.97
CA MET A 54 -79.86 32.80 51.81
C MET A 54 -79.24 31.45 51.41
N ASP A 55 -80.01 30.37 51.36
CA ASP A 55 -79.53 29.04 50.94
C ASP A 55 -78.94 29.08 49.52
N GLY A 56 -79.61 29.76 48.59
CA GLY A 56 -79.11 29.95 47.23
C GLY A 56 -77.82 30.77 47.17
N ALA A 57 -77.69 31.82 47.99
CA ALA A 57 -76.50 32.64 48.10
C ALA A 57 -75.34 31.85 48.73
N GLU A 58 -75.59 31.04 49.76
CA GLU A 58 -74.60 30.14 50.36
C GLU A 58 -74.12 29.09 49.37
N GLN A 59 -75.04 28.43 48.64
CA GLN A 59 -74.68 27.46 47.58
C GLN A 59 -73.84 28.11 46.48
N ALA A 60 -74.22 29.30 46.03
CA ALA A 60 -73.48 30.01 45.01
C ALA A 60 -72.12 30.55 45.54
N SER A 61 -72.02 30.89 46.83
CA SER A 61 -70.74 31.20 47.48
C SER A 61 -69.84 29.97 47.50
N ALA A 62 -70.35 28.82 47.93
CA ALA A 62 -69.60 27.56 47.95
C ALA A 62 -69.14 27.15 46.54
N GLY A 63 -70.00 27.32 45.53
CA GLY A 63 -69.63 27.09 44.12
C GLY A 63 -68.57 28.07 43.62
N ALA A 64 -68.61 29.33 44.06
CA ALA A 64 -67.59 30.33 43.74
C ALA A 64 -66.25 30.02 44.44
N ASP A 65 -66.27 29.53 45.68
CA ASP A 65 -65.06 29.05 46.38
C ASP A 65 -64.47 27.82 45.68
N GLN A 66 -65.29 26.86 45.25
CA GLN A 66 -64.84 25.72 44.45
C GLN A 66 -64.20 26.17 43.12
N LEU A 67 -64.79 27.17 42.45
CA LEU A 67 -64.22 27.73 41.23
C LEU A 67 -62.89 28.44 41.50
N LYS A 68 -62.78 29.17 42.62
CA LYS A 68 -61.55 29.81 43.05
C LYS A 68 -60.45 28.78 43.30
N ASP A 69 -60.74 27.72 44.04
CA ASP A 69 -59.80 26.65 44.35
C ASP A 69 -59.36 25.92 43.08
N GLY A 70 -60.31 25.53 42.22
CA GLY A 70 -60.01 24.89 40.93
C GLY A 70 -59.16 25.78 40.01
N SER A 71 -59.44 27.08 39.97
CA SER A 71 -58.63 28.04 39.22
C SER A 71 -57.23 28.22 39.82
N GLY A 72 -57.10 28.19 41.15
CA GLY A 72 -55.81 28.20 41.84
C GLY A 72 -54.97 26.94 41.58
N GLN A 73 -55.62 25.77 41.52
CA GLN A 73 -54.96 24.52 41.11
C GLN A 73 -54.50 24.57 39.66
N LEU A 74 -55.33 25.11 38.75
CA LEU A 74 -54.96 25.29 37.35
C LEU A 74 -53.78 26.24 37.18
N ALA A 75 -53.76 27.36 37.90
CA ALA A 75 -52.64 28.29 37.96
C ALA A 75 -51.35 27.58 38.41
N THR A 76 -51.41 26.86 39.54
CA THR A 76 -50.27 26.08 40.06
C THR A 76 -49.76 25.06 39.04
N GLY A 77 -50.66 24.35 38.36
CA GLY A 77 -50.33 23.40 37.30
C GLY A 77 -49.68 24.08 36.08
N ALA A 78 -50.22 25.21 35.64
CA ALA A 78 -49.66 26.02 34.56
C ALA A 78 -48.26 26.54 34.91
N GLY A 79 -48.05 27.01 36.15
CA GLY A 79 -46.75 27.42 36.66
C GLY A 79 -45.73 26.28 36.71
N ALA A 80 -46.13 25.07 37.12
CA ALA A 80 -45.27 23.89 37.10
C ALA A 80 -44.88 23.49 35.67
N ALA A 81 -45.86 23.47 34.75
CA ALA A 81 -45.62 23.17 33.34
C ALA A 81 -44.75 24.25 32.66
N ASN A 82 -44.90 25.53 33.03
CA ASN A 82 -44.03 26.61 32.57
C ASN A 82 -42.56 26.37 32.98
N LYS A 83 -42.32 26.02 34.26
CA LYS A 83 -40.96 25.66 34.73
C LYS A 83 -40.38 24.49 33.94
N GLY A 84 -41.18 23.46 33.66
CA GLY A 84 -40.78 22.34 32.80
C GLY A 84 -40.43 22.78 31.38
N ALA A 85 -41.24 23.65 30.77
CA ALA A 85 -40.99 24.19 29.43
C ALA A 85 -39.68 25.00 29.37
N VAL A 86 -39.40 25.82 30.37
CA VAL A 86 -38.13 26.56 30.50
C VAL A 86 -36.93 25.61 30.63
N GLN A 87 -37.03 24.55 31.45
CA GLN A 87 -35.96 23.56 31.57
C GLN A 87 -35.66 22.85 30.24
N VAL A 88 -36.70 22.48 29.47
CA VAL A 88 -36.52 21.88 28.14
C VAL A 88 -35.90 22.87 27.16
N LYS A 89 -36.32 24.15 27.19
CA LYS A 89 -35.71 25.22 26.40
C LYS A 89 -34.22 25.36 26.67
N ASP A 90 -33.83 25.39 27.95
CA ASP A 90 -32.42 25.49 28.36
C ASP A 90 -31.63 24.24 27.95
N GLY A 91 -32.22 23.05 28.08
CA GLY A 91 -31.64 21.80 27.58
C GLY A 91 -31.41 21.84 26.06
N ALA A 92 -32.41 22.31 25.30
CA ALA A 92 -32.32 22.45 23.85
C ALA A 92 -31.25 23.48 23.44
N ALA A 93 -31.11 24.58 24.18
CA ALA A 93 -30.02 25.55 23.98
C ALA A 93 -28.64 24.92 24.19
N LYS A 94 -28.46 24.13 25.27
CA LYS A 94 -27.20 23.40 25.51
C LYS A 94 -26.87 22.40 24.40
N VAL A 95 -27.86 21.67 23.88
CA VAL A 95 -27.65 20.74 22.75
C VAL A 95 -27.27 21.51 21.48
N LYS A 96 -27.90 22.66 21.22
CA LYS A 96 -27.56 23.53 20.10
C LYS A 96 -26.11 24.01 20.18
N ASP A 97 -25.67 24.47 21.35
CA ASP A 97 -24.30 24.95 21.56
C ASP A 97 -23.28 23.81 21.43
N GLY A 98 -23.56 22.65 22.03
CA GLY A 98 -22.72 21.46 21.88
C GLY A 98 -22.62 20.98 20.43
N SER A 99 -23.73 21.02 19.69
CA SER A 99 -23.76 20.67 18.26
C SER A 99 -22.95 21.65 17.42
N ALA A 100 -22.99 22.94 17.74
CA ALA A 100 -22.17 23.95 17.08
C ALA A 100 -20.67 23.72 17.32
N ALA A 101 -20.28 23.39 18.55
CA ALA A 101 -18.90 23.03 18.89
C ALA A 101 -18.44 21.76 18.14
N LEU A 102 -19.29 20.73 18.09
CA LEU A 102 -19.01 19.51 17.33
C LEU A 102 -18.86 19.77 15.83
N ASN A 103 -19.72 20.62 15.25
CA ASN A 103 -19.61 21.01 13.84
C ASN A 103 -18.31 21.77 13.56
N ALA A 104 -17.88 22.65 14.46
CA ALA A 104 -16.59 23.34 14.34
C ALA A 104 -15.42 22.35 14.37
N GLY A 105 -15.46 21.35 15.28
CA GLY A 105 -14.48 20.27 15.33
C GLY A 105 -14.49 19.41 14.06
N ALA A 106 -15.68 19.09 13.53
CA ALA A 106 -15.82 18.35 12.28
C ALA A 106 -15.22 19.11 11.09
N ALA A 107 -15.39 20.44 11.01
CA ALA A 107 -14.79 21.28 9.97
C ALA A 107 -13.25 21.32 10.07
N GLN A 108 -12.70 21.34 11.28
CA GLN A 108 -11.25 21.23 11.49
C GLN A 108 -10.72 19.87 11.04
N LEU A 109 -11.42 18.78 11.42
CA LEU A 109 -11.07 17.43 11.01
C LEU A 109 -11.16 17.26 9.48
N GLN A 110 -12.20 17.81 8.85
CA GLN A 110 -12.34 17.82 7.39
C GLN A 110 -11.16 18.53 6.72
N THR A 111 -10.75 19.68 7.24
CA THR A 111 -9.58 20.41 6.72
C THR A 111 -8.30 19.57 6.85
N GLY A 112 -8.11 18.90 8.00
CA GLY A 112 -6.99 17.99 8.23
C GLY A 112 -7.00 16.78 7.29
N ALA A 113 -8.15 16.10 7.20
CA ALA A 113 -8.36 14.95 6.31
C ALA A 113 -8.14 15.32 4.84
N GLY A 114 -8.61 16.49 4.39
CA GLY A 114 -8.37 17.00 3.04
C GLY A 114 -6.89 17.24 2.74
N LYS A 115 -6.12 17.78 3.71
CA LYS A 115 -4.65 17.92 3.57
C LYS A 115 -3.95 16.57 3.47
N ILE A 116 -4.34 15.60 4.30
CA ILE A 116 -3.77 14.25 4.24
C ILE A 116 -4.12 13.60 2.89
N TYR A 117 -5.38 13.66 2.47
CA TYR A 117 -5.84 13.10 1.20
C TYR A 117 -5.06 13.68 0.01
N THR A 118 -4.95 15.02 -0.07
CA THR A 118 -4.17 15.67 -1.13
C THR A 118 -2.68 15.35 -1.06
N GLY A 119 -2.09 15.27 0.14
CA GLY A 119 -0.70 14.82 0.32
C GLY A 119 -0.47 13.39 -0.16
N VAL A 120 -1.39 12.47 0.16
CA VAL A 120 -1.32 11.07 -0.31
C VAL A 120 -1.51 11.02 -1.82
N ARG A 121 -2.54 11.67 -2.36
CA ARG A 121 -2.90 11.65 -3.78
C ARG A 121 -1.85 12.31 -4.68
N ASP A 122 -1.36 13.48 -4.29
CA ASP A 122 -0.56 14.34 -5.17
C ASP A 122 0.95 14.14 -4.98
N GLN A 123 1.37 13.54 -3.86
CA GLN A 123 2.80 13.34 -3.55
C GLN A 123 3.15 11.87 -3.31
N LEU A 124 2.53 11.21 -2.32
CA LEU A 124 2.94 9.87 -1.89
C LEU A 124 2.65 8.81 -2.96
N ALA A 125 1.42 8.76 -3.47
CA ALA A 125 1.00 7.80 -4.50
C ALA A 125 1.87 7.90 -5.77
N PRO A 126 2.04 9.07 -6.42
CA PRO A 126 2.94 9.21 -7.55
C PRO A 126 4.40 8.89 -7.23
N GLY A 127 4.85 9.16 -6.00
CA GLY A 127 6.20 8.83 -5.54
C GLY A 127 6.43 7.32 -5.45
N VAL A 128 5.45 6.60 -4.88
CA VAL A 128 5.49 5.14 -4.78
C VAL A 128 5.36 4.47 -6.15
N ASP A 129 4.54 5.01 -7.06
CA ASP A 129 4.44 4.52 -8.44
C ASP A 129 5.77 4.65 -9.18
N LYS A 130 6.45 5.80 -9.05
CA LYS A 130 7.79 6.00 -9.62
C LYS A 130 8.82 5.06 -9.04
N LEU A 131 8.80 4.87 -7.72
CA LEU A 131 9.70 3.94 -7.04
C LEU A 131 9.49 2.51 -7.54
N HIS A 132 8.23 2.06 -7.60
CA HIS A 132 7.85 0.73 -8.09
C HIS A 132 8.24 0.53 -9.57
N ALA A 133 8.00 1.52 -10.44
CA ALA A 133 8.44 1.47 -11.83
C ALA A 133 9.98 1.40 -11.94
N GLY A 134 10.69 2.16 -11.10
CA GLY A 134 12.15 2.16 -11.02
C GLY A 134 12.72 0.80 -10.61
N THR A 135 12.15 0.16 -9.59
CA THR A 135 12.57 -1.17 -9.14
C THR A 135 12.20 -2.26 -10.15
N THR A 136 11.09 -2.10 -10.87
CA THR A 136 10.69 -3.02 -11.94
C THR A 136 11.72 -2.99 -13.06
N LYS A 137 12.16 -1.78 -13.45
CA LYS A 137 13.22 -1.61 -14.43
C LYS A 137 14.54 -2.20 -13.94
N LEU A 138 14.92 -1.94 -12.69
CA LEU A 138 16.15 -2.48 -12.09
C LEU A 138 16.16 -4.00 -12.12
N GLN A 139 15.08 -4.65 -11.67
CA GLN A 139 14.94 -6.10 -11.69
C GLN A 139 15.09 -6.64 -13.12
N ASN A 140 14.42 -6.01 -14.09
CA ASN A 140 14.52 -6.39 -15.50
C ASN A 140 15.94 -6.23 -16.06
N ASP A 141 16.64 -5.13 -15.72
CA ASP A 141 18.02 -4.90 -16.16
C ASP A 141 18.99 -5.92 -15.52
N VAL A 142 18.78 -6.29 -14.25
CA VAL A 142 19.55 -7.34 -13.59
C VAL A 142 19.35 -8.69 -14.31
N LEU A 143 18.10 -9.12 -14.44
CA LEU A 143 17.77 -10.45 -14.99
C LEU A 143 18.10 -10.58 -16.48
N ASN A 144 17.83 -9.56 -17.27
CA ASN A 144 17.91 -9.67 -18.74
C ASN A 144 19.20 -9.10 -19.34
N LYS A 145 20.02 -8.37 -18.57
CA LYS A 145 21.29 -7.80 -19.07
C LYS A 145 22.47 -8.23 -18.22
N LEU A 146 22.41 -7.98 -16.92
CA LEU A 146 23.56 -8.19 -16.04
C LEU A 146 23.87 -9.68 -15.82
N VAL A 147 22.85 -10.49 -15.51
CA VAL A 147 22.99 -11.94 -15.29
C VAL A 147 23.58 -12.64 -16.52
N PRO A 148 23.03 -12.49 -17.75
CA PRO A 148 23.64 -13.08 -18.95
C PRO A 148 25.08 -12.63 -19.18
N GLY A 149 25.39 -11.35 -18.94
CA GLY A 149 26.73 -10.81 -19.08
C GLY A 149 27.73 -11.46 -18.12
N VAL A 150 27.37 -11.59 -16.83
CA VAL A 150 28.21 -12.28 -15.82
C VAL A 150 28.44 -13.73 -16.20
N TYR A 151 27.41 -14.42 -16.70
CA TYR A 151 27.52 -15.83 -17.06
C TYR A 151 28.45 -16.01 -18.27
N GLN A 152 28.30 -15.17 -19.30
CA GLN A 152 29.17 -15.19 -20.48
C GLN A 152 30.63 -14.89 -20.13
N VAL A 153 30.89 -13.93 -19.25
CA VAL A 153 32.25 -13.58 -18.84
C VAL A 153 32.90 -14.73 -18.07
N ASP A 154 32.19 -15.37 -17.14
CA ASP A 154 32.73 -16.50 -16.40
C ASP A 154 32.95 -17.75 -17.28
N ASP A 155 32.05 -18.03 -18.22
CA ASP A 155 32.25 -19.10 -19.20
C ASP A 155 33.44 -18.79 -20.13
N GLY A 156 33.59 -17.54 -20.54
CA GLY A 156 34.71 -17.06 -21.34
C GLY A 156 36.05 -17.22 -20.61
N ALA A 157 36.09 -16.86 -19.32
CA ALA A 157 37.28 -17.01 -18.48
C ALA A 157 37.69 -18.49 -18.33
N LYS A 158 36.72 -19.38 -18.09
CA LYS A 158 36.96 -20.85 -18.01
C LYS A 158 37.47 -21.43 -19.32
N LYS A 159 36.91 -21.00 -20.46
CA LYS A 159 37.40 -21.40 -21.79
C LYS A 159 38.82 -20.91 -22.05
N LEU A 160 39.11 -19.67 -21.68
CA LEU A 160 40.45 -19.08 -21.83
C LEU A 160 41.47 -19.82 -20.96
N GLN A 161 41.11 -20.14 -19.71
CA GLN A 161 41.92 -20.97 -18.81
C GLN A 161 42.20 -22.34 -19.42
N ALA A 162 41.17 -23.05 -19.89
CA ALA A 162 41.32 -24.36 -20.51
C ALA A 162 42.25 -24.30 -21.74
N GLY A 163 42.12 -23.26 -22.57
CA GLY A 163 43.00 -23.02 -23.71
C GLY A 163 44.46 -22.76 -23.30
N ALA A 164 44.69 -21.97 -22.26
CA ALA A 164 46.02 -21.71 -21.73
C ALA A 164 46.70 -22.98 -21.19
N VAL A 165 45.94 -23.81 -20.46
CA VAL A 165 46.41 -25.13 -19.97
C VAL A 165 46.74 -26.05 -21.14
N ALA A 166 45.89 -26.13 -22.16
CA ALA A 166 46.13 -26.96 -23.33
C ALA A 166 47.38 -26.53 -24.12
N LEU A 167 47.57 -25.21 -24.31
CA LEU A 167 48.76 -24.68 -24.97
C LEU A 167 50.03 -24.95 -24.15
N SER A 168 49.97 -24.78 -22.83
CA SER A 168 51.06 -25.13 -21.93
C SER A 168 51.43 -26.62 -22.04
N ALA A 169 50.45 -27.51 -22.06
CA ALA A 169 50.66 -28.94 -22.21
C ALA A 169 51.30 -29.31 -23.56
N ALA A 170 50.93 -28.60 -24.64
CA ALA A 170 51.51 -28.81 -25.97
C ALA A 170 52.98 -28.35 -26.08
N LEU A 171 53.41 -27.41 -25.22
CA LEU A 171 54.75 -26.80 -25.24
C LEU A 171 55.69 -27.35 -24.17
N THR A 172 55.19 -28.10 -23.19
CA THR A 172 55.99 -28.62 -22.08
C THR A 172 56.51 -30.01 -22.45
N PRO A 173 57.83 -30.24 -22.53
CA PRO A 173 58.39 -31.55 -22.87
C PRO A 173 57.94 -32.65 -21.90
N THR A 174 57.74 -33.86 -22.41
CA THR A 174 57.46 -35.02 -21.57
C THR A 174 58.72 -35.82 -21.29
N ALA A 175 58.72 -36.62 -20.22
CA ALA A 175 59.87 -37.46 -19.85
C ALA A 175 60.24 -38.48 -20.95
N ALA A 176 59.25 -38.96 -21.72
CA ALA A 176 59.47 -39.90 -22.82
C ALA A 176 59.87 -39.21 -24.13
N GLY A 177 59.68 -37.89 -24.25
CA GLY A 177 60.08 -37.12 -25.43
C GLY A 177 59.33 -37.50 -26.72
N ASN A 178 58.16 -38.12 -26.61
CA ASN A 178 57.42 -38.65 -27.75
C ASN A 178 55.90 -38.56 -27.62
N ALA A 179 55.41 -37.62 -26.81
CA ALA A 179 53.97 -37.45 -26.65
C ALA A 179 53.31 -36.97 -27.96
N PRO A 180 52.18 -37.57 -28.36
CA PRO A 180 51.43 -37.12 -29.53
C PRO A 180 51.00 -35.66 -29.39
N ASN A 181 51.15 -34.87 -30.44
CA ASN A 181 50.81 -33.43 -30.49
C ASN A 181 51.59 -32.53 -29.52
N ASN A 182 52.66 -33.03 -28.91
CA ASN A 182 53.57 -32.19 -28.13
C ASN A 182 54.65 -31.59 -29.04
N LEU A 183 54.61 -30.27 -29.18
CA LEU A 183 55.49 -29.51 -30.07
C LEU A 183 56.95 -29.53 -29.59
N ALA A 184 57.17 -29.51 -28.28
CA ALA A 184 58.51 -29.50 -27.70
C ALA A 184 59.19 -30.87 -27.87
N ASP A 185 58.45 -31.95 -27.69
CA ASP A 185 58.90 -33.32 -27.97
C ASP A 185 59.19 -33.50 -29.45
N GLY A 186 58.29 -33.03 -30.34
CA GLY A 186 58.51 -33.08 -31.79
C GLY A 186 59.76 -32.31 -32.25
N ALA A 187 60.02 -31.13 -31.67
CA ALA A 187 61.26 -30.39 -31.92
C ALA A 187 62.49 -31.15 -31.40
N GLY A 188 62.37 -31.85 -30.27
CA GLY A 188 63.41 -32.72 -29.73
C GLY A 188 63.72 -33.92 -30.63
N GLN A 189 62.68 -34.56 -31.18
CA GLN A 189 62.82 -35.66 -32.13
C GLN A 189 63.46 -35.20 -33.45
N LEU A 190 63.07 -34.02 -33.95
CA LEU A 190 63.68 -33.43 -35.14
C LEU A 190 65.18 -33.20 -34.91
N ALA A 191 65.57 -32.60 -33.77
CA ALA A 191 66.97 -32.38 -33.43
C ALA A 191 67.77 -33.71 -33.36
N ALA A 192 67.21 -34.73 -32.70
CA ALA A 192 67.86 -36.04 -32.62
C ALA A 192 68.00 -36.70 -34.02
N GLY A 193 67.00 -36.59 -34.87
CA GLY A 193 67.06 -37.09 -36.25
C GLY A 193 68.08 -36.35 -37.11
N THR A 194 68.25 -35.04 -36.91
CA THR A 194 69.24 -34.23 -37.63
C THR A 194 70.66 -34.49 -37.15
N GLU A 195 70.87 -34.78 -35.87
CA GLU A 195 72.16 -35.26 -35.36
C GLU A 195 72.53 -36.60 -36.00
N GLN A 196 71.58 -37.53 -36.11
CA GLN A 196 71.80 -38.81 -36.80
C GLN A 196 72.13 -38.61 -38.27
N LEU A 197 71.41 -37.71 -38.97
CA LEU A 197 71.67 -37.37 -40.36
C LEU A 197 73.07 -36.76 -40.54
N ALA A 198 73.46 -35.83 -39.66
CA ALA A 198 74.79 -35.20 -39.69
C ALA A 198 75.90 -36.24 -39.43
N ALA A 199 75.71 -37.14 -38.46
CA ALA A 199 76.64 -38.22 -38.19
C ALA A 199 76.79 -39.16 -39.40
N GLY A 200 75.68 -39.56 -40.03
CA GLY A 200 75.69 -40.38 -41.24
C GLY A 200 76.32 -39.66 -42.44
N ALA A 201 76.06 -38.36 -42.61
CA ALA A 201 76.68 -37.53 -43.64
C ALA A 201 78.20 -37.42 -43.43
N GLY A 202 78.67 -37.26 -42.18
CA GLY A 202 80.09 -37.25 -41.84
C GLY A 202 80.78 -38.59 -42.13
N GLN A 203 80.12 -39.71 -41.86
CA GLN A 203 80.63 -41.04 -42.23
C GLN A 203 80.74 -41.20 -43.74
N LEU A 204 79.71 -40.77 -44.49
CA LEU A 204 79.71 -40.82 -45.95
C LEU A 204 80.79 -39.90 -46.54
N ASP A 205 81.00 -38.72 -45.94
CA ASP A 205 82.06 -37.80 -46.33
C ASP A 205 83.46 -38.38 -46.13
N ALA A 206 83.71 -39.02 -44.98
CA ALA A 206 84.97 -39.71 -44.72
C ALA A 206 85.20 -40.87 -45.72
N GLY A 207 84.14 -41.61 -46.06
CA GLY A 207 84.18 -42.64 -47.09
C GLY A 207 84.47 -42.09 -48.49
N ALA A 208 83.81 -41.00 -48.87
CA ALA A 208 84.04 -40.31 -50.15
C ALA A 208 85.46 -39.74 -50.25
N GLY A 209 85.99 -39.20 -49.15
CA GLY A 209 87.38 -38.76 -49.05
C GLY A 209 88.36 -39.91 -49.24
N SER A 210 88.10 -41.05 -48.60
CA SER A 210 88.91 -42.27 -48.76
C SER A 210 88.87 -42.81 -50.19
N LEU A 211 87.70 -42.81 -50.84
CA LEU A 211 87.52 -43.20 -52.24
C LEU A 211 88.25 -42.25 -53.19
N SER A 212 88.13 -40.94 -52.97
CA SER A 212 88.84 -39.93 -53.77
C SER A 212 90.36 -40.10 -53.64
N ALA A 213 90.88 -40.33 -52.43
CA ALA A 213 92.30 -40.62 -52.22
C ALA A 213 92.75 -41.90 -52.95
N GLY A 214 91.99 -42.99 -52.82
CA GLY A 214 92.30 -44.27 -53.48
C GLY A 214 92.24 -44.20 -55.00
N THR A 215 91.27 -43.47 -55.56
CA THR A 215 91.13 -43.28 -57.01
C THR A 215 92.18 -42.32 -57.58
N GLY A 216 92.61 -41.32 -56.80
CA GLY A 216 93.78 -40.49 -57.10
C GLY A 216 95.08 -41.30 -57.13
N ALA A 217 95.25 -42.24 -56.19
CA ALA A 217 96.37 -43.19 -56.20
C ALA A 217 96.30 -44.13 -57.42
N LEU A 218 95.14 -44.69 -57.74
CA LEU A 218 94.93 -45.52 -58.93
C LEU A 218 95.28 -44.75 -60.22
N LYS A 219 94.75 -43.53 -60.38
CA LYS A 219 95.06 -42.66 -61.52
C LYS A 219 96.56 -42.40 -61.66
N SER A 220 97.23 -42.15 -60.54
CA SER A 220 98.69 -41.95 -60.52
C SER A 220 99.43 -43.22 -60.96
N GLY A 221 99.03 -44.39 -60.46
CA GLY A 221 99.60 -45.68 -60.84
C GLY A 221 99.33 -46.05 -62.31
N THR A 222 98.15 -45.75 -62.85
CA THR A 222 97.82 -46.02 -64.26
C THR A 222 98.57 -45.08 -65.20
N ALA A 223 98.77 -43.82 -64.79
CA ALA A 223 99.62 -42.88 -65.50
C ALA A 223 101.08 -43.36 -65.53
N GLN A 224 101.61 -43.87 -64.42
CA GLN A 224 102.94 -44.48 -64.35
C GLN A 224 103.05 -45.75 -65.22
N LEU A 225 102.06 -46.65 -65.18
CA LEU A 225 102.03 -47.87 -66.00
C LEU A 225 102.00 -47.56 -67.49
N LYS A 226 101.15 -46.60 -67.89
CA LYS A 226 101.09 -46.10 -69.25
C LYS A 226 102.44 -45.49 -69.66
N GLY A 227 103.02 -44.67 -68.79
CA GLY A 227 104.29 -43.99 -69.03
C GLY A 227 104.22 -42.96 -70.15
N TYR A 228 105.36 -42.32 -70.42
CA TYR A 228 105.53 -41.36 -71.50
C TYR A 228 106.47 -41.92 -72.57
N PRO A 229 106.12 -41.76 -73.86
CA PRO A 229 106.99 -42.14 -74.95
C PRO A 229 108.31 -41.35 -74.88
N GLY A 230 109.43 -42.01 -75.17
CA GLY A 230 110.74 -41.39 -75.13
C GLY A 230 110.95 -40.40 -76.29
N ALA A 231 111.64 -39.30 -75.98
CA ALA A 231 111.85 -38.21 -76.93
C ALA A 231 112.69 -38.64 -78.13
N GLY A 232 112.24 -38.28 -79.35
CA GLY A 232 112.96 -38.58 -80.59
C GLY A 232 112.88 -40.03 -81.04
N ASN A 233 111.82 -40.76 -80.67
CA ASN A 233 111.71 -42.21 -80.87
C ASN A 233 112.91 -42.94 -80.25
N ASP A 234 113.23 -42.64 -78.99
CA ASP A 234 114.28 -43.33 -78.24
C ASP A 234 113.66 -43.94 -76.98
N PRO A 235 113.39 -45.25 -76.94
CA PRO A 235 112.69 -45.90 -75.83
C PRO A 235 113.49 -45.84 -74.53
N THR A 236 114.81 -45.59 -74.58
CA THR A 236 115.64 -45.45 -73.37
C THR A 236 115.37 -44.16 -72.60
N LYS A 237 114.70 -43.19 -73.23
CA LYS A 237 114.34 -41.88 -72.64
C LYS A 237 112.86 -41.79 -72.24
N GLY A 238 112.11 -42.88 -72.38
CA GLY A 238 110.73 -42.98 -71.92
C GLY A 238 110.60 -43.95 -70.75
N ASP A 239 109.37 -44.19 -70.31
CA ASP A 239 109.07 -45.18 -69.28
C ASP A 239 107.79 -45.98 -69.57
N GLY A 240 107.53 -46.96 -68.70
CA GLY A 240 106.33 -47.78 -68.70
C GLY A 240 106.07 -48.52 -70.02
N LEU A 241 104.78 -48.71 -70.32
CA LEU A 241 104.33 -49.37 -71.53
C LEU A 241 104.54 -48.53 -72.78
N ALA A 242 104.61 -47.20 -72.67
CA ALA A 242 104.90 -46.31 -73.79
C ALA A 242 106.30 -46.58 -74.36
N ALA A 243 107.32 -46.62 -73.49
CA ALA A 243 108.69 -46.92 -73.88
C ALA A 243 108.86 -48.38 -74.33
N LEU A 244 108.21 -49.33 -73.66
CA LEU A 244 108.23 -50.74 -74.07
C LEU A 244 107.61 -50.93 -75.46
N SER A 245 106.44 -50.31 -75.73
CA SER A 245 105.80 -50.35 -77.05
C SER A 245 106.73 -49.77 -78.11
N GLN A 246 107.34 -48.60 -77.86
CA GLN A 246 108.32 -48.00 -78.78
C GLN A 246 109.54 -48.89 -79.02
N GLY A 247 110.07 -49.54 -77.98
CA GLY A 247 111.21 -50.46 -78.11
C GLY A 247 110.88 -51.73 -78.88
N LEU A 248 109.66 -52.26 -78.72
CA LEU A 248 109.15 -53.40 -79.49
C LEU A 248 108.89 -53.02 -80.96
N ASP A 249 108.35 -51.82 -81.22
CA ASP A 249 108.17 -51.30 -82.58
C ASP A 249 109.54 -51.13 -83.27
N GLN A 250 110.58 -50.68 -82.55
CA GLN A 250 111.96 -50.61 -83.07
C GLN A 250 112.59 -51.98 -83.32
N LEU A 251 112.36 -52.96 -82.44
CA LEU A 251 112.83 -54.32 -82.61
C LEU A 251 112.14 -55.02 -83.79
N GLU A 252 110.84 -54.81 -83.96
CA GLU A 252 110.07 -55.26 -85.12
C GLU A 252 110.59 -54.61 -86.41
N ALA A 253 110.87 -53.29 -86.40
CA ALA A 253 111.47 -52.59 -87.53
C ALA A 253 112.88 -53.13 -87.87
N ALA A 254 113.72 -53.40 -86.87
CA ALA A 254 115.05 -53.98 -87.05
C ALA A 254 115.01 -55.41 -87.62
N ALA A 255 114.04 -56.23 -87.19
CA ALA A 255 113.79 -57.57 -87.76
C ALA A 255 113.23 -57.54 -89.20
N ASN A 256 112.63 -56.41 -89.62
CA ASN A 256 112.11 -56.16 -90.97
C ASN A 256 113.11 -55.48 -91.91
N GLY A 257 114.29 -55.05 -91.43
CA GLY A 257 115.29 -54.31 -92.21
C GLY A 257 116.14 -55.18 -93.17
N PRO A 258 116.79 -54.57 -94.18
CA PRO A 258 117.48 -55.27 -95.28
C PRO A 258 118.73 -56.10 -94.89
N GLN A 259 119.24 -55.96 -93.66
CA GLN A 259 120.40 -56.70 -93.13
C GLN A 259 120.05 -57.68 -92.01
N GLY A 260 118.76 -57.98 -91.79
CA GLY A 260 118.25 -58.72 -90.64
C GLY A 260 119.19 -59.84 -90.18
N LEU A 261 119.81 -59.67 -88.99
CA LEU A 261 120.74 -60.64 -88.42
C LEU A 261 120.07 -62.02 -88.49
N VAL A 262 120.69 -62.98 -89.18
CA VAL A 262 120.13 -64.32 -89.48
C VAL A 262 119.44 -64.99 -88.27
N PRO A 263 119.90 -64.83 -87.01
CA PRO A 263 119.20 -65.36 -85.83
C PRO A 263 117.82 -64.74 -85.53
N LEU A 264 117.59 -63.45 -85.84
CA LEU A 264 116.31 -62.77 -85.55
C LEU A 264 115.24 -63.06 -86.61
N ALA A 265 115.63 -63.32 -87.86
CA ALA A 265 114.69 -63.61 -88.95
C ALA A 265 113.86 -64.89 -88.70
N VAL A 266 114.43 -65.87 -87.98
CA VAL A 266 113.76 -67.14 -87.63
C VAL A 266 112.63 -66.96 -86.61
N ILE A 267 112.62 -65.86 -85.86
CA ILE A 267 111.63 -65.56 -84.79
C ILE A 267 110.78 -64.30 -85.08
N LYS A 268 110.85 -63.77 -86.30
CA LYS A 268 110.20 -62.52 -86.73
C LYS A 268 108.70 -62.46 -86.41
N ASP A 269 107.94 -63.52 -86.69
CA ASP A 269 106.50 -63.57 -86.43
C ASP A 269 106.18 -63.49 -84.93
N GLN A 270 107.08 -63.97 -84.07
CA GLN A 270 106.94 -63.86 -82.62
C GLN A 270 107.22 -62.42 -82.15
N ILE A 271 108.17 -61.72 -82.77
CA ILE A 271 108.47 -60.31 -82.49
C ILE A 271 107.29 -59.42 -82.88
N ALA A 272 106.68 -59.63 -84.06
CA ALA A 272 105.51 -58.87 -84.50
C ALA A 272 104.29 -59.08 -83.58
N LYS A 273 104.06 -60.32 -83.13
CA LYS A 273 103.02 -60.62 -82.13
C LYS A 273 103.29 -59.95 -80.78
N LEU A 274 104.55 -59.88 -80.37
CA LEU A 274 104.95 -59.21 -79.13
C LEU A 274 104.76 -57.69 -79.22
N ALA A 275 105.10 -57.08 -80.36
CA ALA A 275 104.89 -55.65 -80.63
C ALA A 275 103.40 -55.29 -80.71
N ASP A 276 102.56 -56.09 -81.37
CA ASP A 276 101.10 -55.94 -81.34
C ASP A 276 100.57 -56.06 -79.89
N GLY A 277 101.05 -57.04 -79.14
CA GLY A 277 100.76 -57.19 -77.71
C GLY A 277 101.14 -55.96 -76.90
N GLY A 278 102.31 -55.36 -77.15
CA GLY A 278 102.80 -54.13 -76.53
C GLY A 278 101.93 -52.92 -76.85
N ARG A 279 101.58 -52.72 -78.13
CA ARG A 279 100.67 -51.64 -78.57
C ARG A 279 99.28 -51.78 -77.94
N ARG A 280 98.74 -53.01 -77.90
CA ARG A 280 97.46 -53.30 -77.23
C ARG A 280 97.53 -53.06 -75.72
N ALA A 281 98.63 -53.43 -75.06
CA ALA A 281 98.84 -53.15 -73.64
C ALA A 281 98.92 -51.64 -73.36
N TYR A 282 99.64 -50.88 -74.18
CA TYR A 282 99.69 -49.41 -74.07
C TYR A 282 98.32 -48.77 -74.28
N ALA A 283 97.59 -49.17 -75.33
CA ALA A 283 96.23 -48.69 -75.58
C ALA A 283 95.28 -49.04 -74.42
N GLY A 284 95.36 -50.26 -73.90
CA GLY A 284 94.63 -50.71 -72.72
C GLY A 284 94.97 -49.90 -71.46
N ALA A 285 96.25 -49.57 -71.25
CA ALA A 285 96.68 -48.68 -70.16
C ALA A 285 96.13 -47.25 -70.34
N GLY A 286 96.05 -46.75 -71.57
CA GLY A 286 95.40 -45.48 -71.90
C GLY A 286 93.90 -45.47 -71.59
N GLN A 287 93.20 -46.56 -71.89
CA GLN A 287 91.79 -46.73 -71.51
C GLN A 287 91.61 -46.80 -69.99
N LEU A 288 92.50 -47.51 -69.29
CA LEU A 288 92.49 -47.63 -67.84
C LEU A 288 92.75 -46.28 -67.15
N ASP A 289 93.71 -45.50 -67.65
CA ASP A 289 94.02 -44.14 -67.21
C ASP A 289 92.83 -43.18 -67.38
N ALA A 290 92.18 -43.20 -68.54
CA ALA A 290 90.96 -42.42 -68.80
C ALA A 290 89.80 -42.85 -67.88
N GLY A 291 89.66 -44.16 -67.63
CA GLY A 291 88.68 -44.71 -66.68
C GLY A 291 88.95 -44.27 -65.24
N ALA A 292 90.21 -44.31 -64.80
CA ALA A 292 90.64 -43.87 -63.48
C ALA A 292 90.43 -42.36 -63.30
N ALA A 293 90.68 -41.55 -64.32
CA ALA A 293 90.38 -40.12 -64.30
C ALA A 293 88.88 -39.85 -64.09
N LYS A 294 88.00 -40.51 -64.87
CA LYS A 294 86.54 -40.38 -64.69
C LYS A 294 86.09 -40.82 -63.30
N LEU A 295 86.65 -41.91 -62.78
CA LEU A 295 86.32 -42.41 -61.45
C LEU A 295 86.77 -41.43 -60.35
N ASN A 296 87.95 -40.84 -60.49
CA ASN A 296 88.46 -39.81 -59.58
C ASN A 296 87.60 -38.55 -59.60
N ASP A 297 87.17 -38.10 -60.78
CA ASP A 297 86.27 -36.94 -60.92
C ASP A 297 84.90 -37.23 -60.27
N GLY A 298 84.36 -38.43 -60.47
CA GLY A 298 83.14 -38.88 -59.80
C GLY A 298 83.27 -38.94 -58.27
N ALA A 299 84.42 -39.39 -57.75
CA ALA A 299 84.69 -39.39 -56.32
C ALA A 299 84.80 -37.97 -55.74
N ALA A 300 85.41 -37.03 -56.48
CA ALA A 300 85.47 -35.63 -56.08
C ALA A 300 84.07 -34.98 -56.07
N GLN A 301 83.21 -35.30 -57.05
CA GLN A 301 81.82 -34.86 -57.06
C GLN A 301 81.02 -35.44 -55.89
N LEU A 302 81.21 -36.71 -55.57
CA LEU A 302 80.59 -37.34 -54.40
C LEU A 302 81.01 -36.62 -53.11
N LYS A 303 82.31 -36.37 -52.92
CA LYS A 303 82.85 -35.61 -51.78
C LYS A 303 82.22 -34.21 -51.67
N ALA A 304 82.13 -33.47 -52.78
CA ALA A 304 81.48 -32.17 -52.77
C ALA A 304 79.98 -32.25 -52.44
N GLY A 305 79.31 -33.35 -52.83
CA GLY A 305 77.93 -33.64 -52.46
C GLY A 305 77.76 -33.94 -50.97
N THR A 306 78.66 -34.73 -50.38
CA THR A 306 78.64 -35.09 -48.95
C THR A 306 78.96 -33.90 -48.06
N ASP A 307 79.89 -33.03 -48.48
CA ASP A 307 80.18 -31.75 -47.79
C ASP A 307 78.94 -30.85 -47.71
N LYS A 308 78.19 -30.73 -48.82
CA LYS A 308 76.92 -29.99 -48.87
C LYS A 308 75.85 -30.63 -47.97
N LEU A 309 75.72 -31.95 -48.00
CA LEU A 309 74.77 -32.68 -47.15
C LEU A 309 75.08 -32.47 -45.67
N ASN A 310 76.36 -32.58 -45.29
CA ASN A 310 76.81 -32.39 -43.92
C ASN A 310 76.54 -30.95 -43.44
N THR A 311 76.83 -29.96 -44.28
CA THR A 311 76.52 -28.55 -43.98
C THR A 311 75.02 -28.32 -43.81
N GLY A 312 74.19 -28.86 -44.71
CA GLY A 312 72.73 -28.74 -44.63
C GLY A 312 72.14 -29.44 -43.40
N ALA A 313 72.66 -30.62 -43.04
CA ALA A 313 72.27 -31.34 -41.83
C ALA A 313 72.63 -30.55 -40.56
N GLY A 314 73.81 -29.92 -40.51
CA GLY A 314 74.20 -29.03 -39.42
C GLY A 314 73.28 -27.83 -39.26
N GLN A 315 72.95 -27.14 -40.37
CA GLN A 315 72.01 -26.01 -40.34
C GLN A 315 70.61 -26.42 -39.86
N LEU A 316 70.14 -27.59 -40.28
CA LEU A 316 68.84 -28.11 -39.84
C LEU A 316 68.85 -28.48 -38.35
N ASN A 317 69.95 -29.04 -37.85
CA ASN A 317 70.14 -29.34 -36.43
C ASN A 317 70.11 -28.07 -35.56
N ASP A 318 70.84 -27.03 -35.98
CA ASP A 318 70.83 -25.73 -35.30
C ASP A 318 69.42 -25.13 -35.27
N GLY A 319 68.68 -25.22 -36.38
CA GLY A 319 67.29 -24.80 -36.47
C GLY A 319 66.36 -25.55 -35.51
N ALA A 320 66.47 -26.88 -35.45
CA ALA A 320 65.71 -27.73 -34.55
C ALA A 320 66.03 -27.43 -33.07
N GLY A 321 67.31 -27.23 -32.75
CA GLY A 321 67.77 -26.82 -31.42
C GLY A 321 67.18 -25.48 -30.97
N ARG A 322 67.17 -24.48 -31.87
CA ARG A 322 66.55 -23.17 -31.61
C ARG A 322 65.05 -23.27 -31.39
N LEU A 323 64.34 -24.11 -32.16
CA LEU A 323 62.90 -24.34 -31.99
C LEU A 323 62.59 -24.95 -30.62
N LYS A 324 63.33 -26.00 -30.22
CA LYS A 324 63.22 -26.64 -28.91
C LYS A 324 63.43 -25.64 -27.77
N ALA A 325 64.48 -24.82 -27.85
CA ALA A 325 64.76 -23.78 -26.85
C ALA A 325 63.65 -22.72 -26.78
N GLY A 326 63.12 -22.32 -27.94
CA GLY A 326 61.98 -21.41 -28.04
C GLY A 326 60.73 -21.95 -27.34
N PHE A 327 60.37 -23.22 -27.58
CA PHE A 327 59.23 -23.85 -26.91
C PHE A 327 59.43 -23.97 -25.40
N SER A 328 60.62 -24.34 -24.93
CA SER A 328 60.94 -24.38 -23.49
C SER A 328 60.79 -23.01 -22.83
N THR A 329 61.32 -21.96 -23.47
CA THR A 329 61.20 -20.57 -22.97
C THR A 329 59.75 -20.11 -22.91
N LEU A 330 58.97 -20.41 -23.95
CA LEU A 330 57.55 -20.06 -24.00
C LEU A 330 56.76 -20.82 -22.93
N ALA A 331 56.99 -22.12 -22.76
CA ALA A 331 56.36 -22.93 -21.72
C ALA A 331 56.67 -22.38 -20.32
N GLN A 332 57.91 -21.98 -20.04
CA GLN A 332 58.28 -21.35 -18.77
C GLN A 332 57.50 -20.05 -18.52
N LYS A 333 57.38 -19.19 -19.53
CA LYS A 333 56.62 -17.93 -19.40
C LYS A 333 55.11 -18.17 -19.23
N LEU A 334 54.55 -19.17 -19.91
CA LEU A 334 53.13 -19.55 -19.74
C LEU A 334 52.85 -20.09 -18.33
N ASN A 335 53.78 -20.87 -17.79
CA ASN A 335 53.66 -21.59 -16.53
C ASN A 335 54.27 -20.87 -15.33
N ALA A 336 54.62 -19.58 -15.46
CA ALA A 336 55.12 -18.82 -14.31
C ALA A 336 54.08 -18.82 -13.18
N THR A 337 54.51 -19.21 -11.98
CA THR A 337 53.64 -19.46 -10.82
C THR A 337 53.66 -18.32 -9.79
N ASP A 338 54.43 -17.27 -10.03
CA ASP A 338 54.49 -16.10 -9.15
C ASP A 338 53.14 -15.36 -9.17
N PRO A 339 52.40 -15.27 -8.05
CA PRO A 339 51.13 -14.54 -8.02
C PRO A 339 51.26 -13.04 -8.31
N GLN A 340 52.44 -12.44 -8.13
CA GLN A 340 52.70 -11.03 -8.44
C GLN A 340 53.04 -10.79 -9.92
N ASN A 341 53.52 -11.83 -10.60
CA ASN A 341 53.82 -11.80 -12.03
C ASN A 341 53.40 -13.14 -12.68
N PRO A 342 52.10 -13.42 -12.74
CA PRO A 342 51.61 -14.72 -13.13
C PRO A 342 51.86 -14.97 -14.62
N GLY A 343 52.20 -16.22 -14.94
CA GLY A 343 52.14 -16.69 -16.31
C GLY A 343 50.69 -16.73 -16.81
N VAL A 344 50.51 -16.94 -18.11
CA VAL A 344 49.17 -16.96 -18.72
C VAL A 344 48.27 -18.01 -18.07
N VAL A 345 48.79 -19.18 -17.69
CA VAL A 345 48.01 -20.25 -17.05
C VAL A 345 47.50 -19.83 -15.67
N LEU A 346 48.37 -19.28 -14.82
CA LEU A 346 47.98 -18.83 -13.49
C LEU A 346 47.05 -17.61 -13.58
N GLY A 347 47.37 -16.63 -14.45
CA GLY A 347 46.56 -15.42 -14.61
C GLY A 347 45.14 -15.72 -15.09
N THR A 348 44.98 -16.66 -16.03
CA THR A 348 43.65 -17.08 -16.50
C THR A 348 42.90 -17.94 -15.46
N THR A 349 43.62 -18.67 -14.61
CA THR A 349 43.02 -19.37 -13.45
C THR A 349 42.48 -18.39 -12.42
N MET A 350 43.27 -17.39 -12.04
CA MET A 350 42.84 -16.33 -11.12
C MET A 350 41.65 -15.53 -11.68
N LEU A 351 41.65 -15.27 -13.00
CA LEU A 351 40.51 -14.64 -13.67
C LEU A 351 39.25 -15.50 -13.56
N ALA A 352 39.33 -16.80 -13.87
CA ALA A 352 38.19 -17.72 -13.79
C ALA A 352 37.65 -17.86 -12.36
N GLU A 353 38.52 -17.92 -11.35
CA GLU A 353 38.13 -17.90 -9.94
C GLU A 353 37.44 -16.59 -9.56
N GLY A 354 37.98 -15.46 -10.02
CA GLY A 354 37.40 -14.13 -9.81
C GLY A 354 35.99 -14.01 -10.41
N THR A 355 35.80 -14.45 -11.66
CA THR A 355 34.50 -14.43 -12.33
C THR A 355 33.51 -15.41 -11.69
N THR A 356 33.98 -16.53 -11.15
CA THR A 356 33.13 -17.47 -10.40
C THR A 356 32.65 -16.85 -9.09
N LYS A 357 33.50 -16.08 -8.38
CA LYS A 357 33.07 -15.31 -7.20
C LYS A 357 32.03 -14.24 -7.54
N ILE A 358 32.18 -13.56 -8.69
CA ILE A 358 31.17 -12.59 -9.17
C ILE A 358 29.84 -13.30 -9.48
N ARG A 359 29.89 -14.49 -10.11
CA ARG A 359 28.69 -15.30 -10.36
C ARG A 359 28.01 -15.72 -9.06
N VAL A 360 28.76 -16.16 -8.05
CA VAL A 360 28.21 -16.46 -6.71
C VAL A 360 27.60 -15.20 -6.07
N GLY A 361 28.23 -14.03 -6.20
CA GLY A 361 27.63 -12.77 -5.72
C GLY A 361 26.32 -12.40 -6.44
N MET A 362 26.17 -12.83 -7.70
CA MET A 362 24.94 -12.65 -8.48
C MET A 362 23.83 -13.61 -8.03
N ASP A 363 24.14 -14.90 -7.97
CA ASP A 363 23.18 -15.98 -7.75
C ASP A 363 22.87 -16.21 -6.27
N GLY A 364 23.81 -15.84 -5.39
CA GLY A 364 23.82 -16.22 -3.99
C GLY A 364 24.67 -17.45 -3.72
N VAL A 365 24.97 -17.69 -2.45
CA VAL A 365 25.65 -18.91 -2.00
C VAL A 365 24.61 -20.04 -1.96
N PRO A 366 24.79 -21.14 -2.73
CA PRO A 366 23.80 -22.21 -2.77
C PRO A 366 23.51 -22.79 -1.39
N GLY A 367 22.22 -22.80 -1.01
CA GLY A 367 21.76 -23.34 0.28
C GLY A 367 21.98 -22.41 1.48
N ASP A 368 22.46 -21.18 1.27
CA ASP A 368 22.68 -20.21 2.33
C ASP A 368 21.71 -19.03 2.20
N PRO A 369 20.66 -18.96 3.05
CA PRO A 369 19.68 -17.88 3.01
C PRO A 369 20.26 -16.52 3.45
N ASP A 370 21.38 -16.50 4.17
CA ASP A 370 22.01 -15.25 4.64
C ASP A 370 22.80 -14.56 3.52
N HIS A 371 23.08 -15.27 2.42
CA HIS A 371 23.80 -14.76 1.25
C HIS A 371 23.04 -15.00 -0.06
N PRO A 372 21.88 -14.38 -0.26
CA PRO A 372 20.95 -14.73 -1.34
C PRO A 372 21.30 -14.11 -2.72
N GLY A 373 22.36 -13.31 -2.79
CA GLY A 373 22.85 -12.72 -4.05
C GLY A 373 22.04 -11.53 -4.57
N LEU A 374 22.54 -10.91 -5.64
CA LEU A 374 21.94 -9.73 -6.25
C LEU A 374 20.58 -10.00 -6.91
N ILE A 375 20.39 -11.20 -7.49
CA ILE A 375 19.11 -11.59 -8.10
C ILE A 375 17.99 -11.54 -7.06
N TYR A 376 18.22 -12.16 -5.90
CA TYR A 376 17.25 -12.14 -4.82
C TYR A 376 17.00 -10.72 -4.29
N ALA A 377 18.06 -9.93 -4.08
CA ALA A 377 17.93 -8.55 -3.61
C ALA A 377 17.06 -7.70 -4.56
N ALA A 378 17.24 -7.84 -5.87
CA ALA A 378 16.44 -7.14 -6.87
C ALA A 378 14.96 -7.58 -6.85
N ASN A 379 14.70 -8.89 -6.72
CA ASN A 379 13.35 -9.44 -6.62
C ASN A 379 12.64 -8.99 -5.33
N SER A 380 13.34 -9.05 -4.19
CA SER A 380 12.80 -8.67 -2.88
C SER A 380 12.52 -7.17 -2.79
N LEU A 381 13.38 -6.34 -3.41
CA LEU A 381 13.14 -4.91 -3.50
C LEU A 381 11.89 -4.61 -4.34
N GLN A 382 11.71 -5.30 -5.47
CA GLN A 382 10.52 -5.17 -6.30
C GLN A 382 9.23 -5.63 -5.58
N ASP A 383 9.28 -6.76 -4.86
CA ASP A 383 8.15 -7.22 -4.06
C ASP A 383 7.79 -6.21 -2.97
N GLY A 384 8.81 -5.64 -2.29
CA GLY A 384 8.62 -4.59 -1.31
C GLY A 384 7.93 -3.34 -1.86
N THR A 385 8.34 -2.85 -3.04
CA THR A 385 7.69 -1.69 -3.66
C THR A 385 6.31 -2.01 -4.23
N THR A 386 6.06 -3.25 -4.64
CA THR A 386 4.72 -3.74 -5.03
C THR A 386 3.77 -3.67 -3.83
N LYS A 387 4.19 -4.19 -2.68
CA LYS A 387 3.42 -4.13 -1.42
C LYS A 387 3.21 -2.70 -0.95
N LEU A 388 4.22 -1.84 -1.06
CA LEU A 388 4.10 -0.43 -0.73
C LEU A 388 3.10 0.28 -1.66
N SER A 389 3.14 0.01 -2.96
CA SER A 389 2.18 0.55 -3.94
C SER A 389 0.76 0.10 -3.62
N ALA A 390 0.56 -1.20 -3.37
CA ALA A 390 -0.71 -1.73 -2.92
C ALA A 390 -1.21 -1.06 -1.62
N GLY A 391 -0.34 -0.86 -0.64
CA GLY A 391 -0.70 -0.19 0.61
C GLY A 391 -1.13 1.26 0.45
N VAL A 392 -0.55 1.99 -0.52
CA VAL A 392 -0.88 3.41 -0.77
C VAL A 392 -2.08 3.56 -1.71
N ASN A 393 -2.04 2.87 -2.86
CA ASN A 393 -3.00 3.02 -3.95
C ASN A 393 -4.19 2.04 -3.86
N GLY A 394 -4.05 0.96 -3.09
CA GLY A 394 -4.90 -0.22 -3.15
C GLY A 394 -4.34 -1.27 -4.09
N ASP A 395 -4.63 -2.55 -3.82
CA ASP A 395 -4.29 -3.68 -4.70
C ASP A 395 -5.42 -4.03 -5.68
N GLY A 396 -6.53 -3.29 -5.65
CA GLY A 396 -7.74 -3.54 -6.43
C GLY A 396 -8.79 -4.37 -5.69
N ASP A 397 -8.46 -4.95 -4.53
CA ASP A 397 -9.42 -5.59 -3.63
C ASP A 397 -10.17 -4.50 -2.82
N PRO A 398 -11.51 -4.46 -2.84
CA PRO A 398 -12.29 -3.59 -1.97
C PRO A 398 -11.98 -3.74 -0.47
N ALA A 399 -11.46 -4.90 -0.03
CA ALA A 399 -11.00 -5.11 1.34
C ALA A 399 -9.67 -4.39 1.65
N ASN A 400 -8.86 -4.12 0.63
CA ASN A 400 -7.58 -3.44 0.72
C ASN A 400 -7.56 -2.18 -0.18
N PRO A 401 -8.41 -1.18 0.11
CA PRO A 401 -8.58 -0.03 -0.77
C PRO A 401 -7.39 0.95 -0.74
N GLY A 402 -6.39 0.68 0.10
CA GLY A 402 -5.20 1.50 0.26
C GLY A 402 -5.42 2.78 1.07
N LEU A 403 -4.32 3.45 1.39
CA LEU A 403 -4.32 4.69 2.16
C LEU A 403 -5.06 5.82 1.43
N LEU A 404 -4.96 5.89 0.11
CA LEU A 404 -5.62 6.92 -0.68
C LEU A 404 -7.15 6.88 -0.52
N ALA A 405 -7.76 5.71 -0.70
CA ALA A 405 -9.19 5.56 -0.51
C ALA A 405 -9.61 5.71 0.95
N GLY A 406 -8.80 5.22 1.90
CA GLY A 406 -9.08 5.39 3.33
C GLY A 406 -9.11 6.87 3.77
N THR A 407 -8.19 7.68 3.25
CA THR A 407 -8.15 9.12 3.54
C THR A 407 -9.28 9.89 2.84
N GLN A 408 -9.72 9.43 1.66
CA GLN A 408 -10.92 9.95 1.02
C GLN A 408 -12.18 9.63 1.83
N ALA A 409 -12.34 8.39 2.27
CA ALA A 409 -13.47 7.96 3.10
C ALA A 409 -13.54 8.74 4.42
N LEU A 410 -12.39 9.03 5.04
CA LEU A 410 -12.33 9.91 6.22
C LEU A 410 -12.85 11.32 5.89
N SER A 411 -12.40 11.91 4.78
CA SER A 411 -12.89 13.22 4.33
C SER A 411 -14.41 13.20 4.12
N ASP A 412 -14.95 12.21 3.42
CA ASP A 412 -16.39 12.08 3.15
C ASP A 412 -17.20 11.86 4.44
N GLY A 413 -16.67 11.09 5.38
CA GLY A 413 -17.25 10.89 6.70
C GLY A 413 -17.36 12.20 7.50
N THR A 414 -16.36 13.08 7.42
CA THR A 414 -16.40 14.38 8.10
C THR A 414 -17.45 15.32 7.51
N VAL A 415 -17.68 15.26 6.20
CA VAL A 415 -18.77 16.00 5.54
C VAL A 415 -20.12 15.50 6.06
N THR A 416 -20.29 14.19 6.16
CA THR A 416 -21.52 13.59 6.68
C THR A 416 -21.78 13.98 8.14
N LEU A 417 -20.74 13.97 8.98
CA LEU A 417 -20.83 14.41 10.37
C LEU A 417 -21.23 15.89 10.49
N SER A 418 -20.63 16.76 9.67
CA SER A 418 -20.99 18.20 9.64
C SER A 418 -22.46 18.40 9.24
N GLN A 419 -22.96 17.67 8.24
CA GLN A 419 -24.38 17.73 7.85
C GLN A 419 -25.32 17.27 8.97
N GLY A 420 -25.00 16.15 9.63
CA GLY A 420 -25.81 15.64 10.74
C GLY A 420 -25.86 16.60 11.94
N THR A 421 -24.73 17.25 12.26
CA THR A 421 -24.68 18.22 13.36
C THR A 421 -25.42 19.52 13.03
N ALA A 422 -25.40 19.96 11.77
CA ALA A 422 -26.23 21.07 11.32
C ALA A 422 -27.74 20.76 11.44
N GLN A 423 -28.16 19.54 11.10
CA GLN A 423 -29.54 19.10 11.31
C GLN A 423 -29.93 19.08 12.80
N LEU A 424 -29.07 18.54 13.67
CA LEU A 424 -29.30 18.52 15.11
C LEU A 424 -29.42 19.94 15.69
N GLN A 425 -28.54 20.84 15.27
CA GLN A 425 -28.57 22.25 15.67
C GLN A 425 -29.90 22.92 15.27
N SER A 426 -30.37 22.68 14.04
CA SER A 426 -31.66 23.17 13.57
C SER A 426 -32.83 22.62 14.39
N GLY A 427 -32.87 21.31 14.63
CA GLY A 427 -33.91 20.66 15.42
C GLY A 427 -33.95 21.16 16.87
N SER A 428 -32.79 21.34 17.51
CA SER A 428 -32.71 21.92 18.86
C SER A 428 -33.17 23.37 18.90
N ALA A 429 -32.88 24.17 17.87
CA ALA A 429 -33.38 25.54 17.78
C ALA A 429 -34.91 25.57 17.66
N GLN A 430 -35.50 24.67 16.85
CA GLN A 430 -36.95 24.54 16.73
C GLN A 430 -37.60 24.08 18.05
N LEU A 431 -36.99 23.13 18.76
CA LEU A 431 -37.47 22.68 20.06
C LEU A 431 -37.45 23.82 21.09
N ALA A 432 -36.36 24.59 21.16
CA ALA A 432 -36.24 25.73 22.06
C ALA A 432 -37.27 26.83 21.77
N ASP A 433 -37.55 27.11 20.49
CA ASP A 433 -38.60 28.06 20.08
C ASP A 433 -40.00 27.55 20.47
N GLY A 434 -40.30 26.27 20.19
CA GLY A 434 -41.57 25.65 20.53
C GLY A 434 -41.84 25.61 22.03
N THR A 435 -40.85 25.24 22.85
CA THR A 435 -41.00 25.26 24.30
C THR A 435 -41.01 26.68 24.88
N GLY A 436 -40.36 27.64 24.22
CA GLY A 436 -40.53 29.06 24.52
C GLY A 436 -41.98 29.52 24.35
N LYS A 437 -42.61 29.19 23.22
CA LYS A 437 -44.04 29.49 22.99
C LYS A 437 -44.96 28.79 23.98
N LEU A 438 -44.65 27.55 24.38
CA LEU A 438 -45.40 26.83 25.41
C LEU A 438 -45.28 27.51 26.78
N ALA A 439 -44.06 27.92 27.16
CA ALA A 439 -43.81 28.68 28.38
C ALA A 439 -44.62 29.99 28.42
N ASP A 440 -44.60 30.76 27.32
CA ASP A 440 -45.39 31.99 27.19
C ASP A 440 -46.91 31.72 27.30
N GLY A 441 -47.39 30.64 26.67
CA GLY A 441 -48.78 30.20 26.75
C GLY A 441 -49.20 29.81 28.17
N ASN A 442 -48.35 29.06 28.87
CA ASN A 442 -48.59 28.67 30.26
C ASN A 442 -48.55 29.87 31.21
N GLY A 443 -47.67 30.85 30.97
CA GLY A 443 -47.68 32.11 31.72
C GLY A 443 -49.02 32.85 31.56
N LYS A 444 -49.56 32.92 30.34
CA LYS A 444 -50.90 33.50 30.10
C LYS A 444 -52.02 32.71 30.79
N LEU A 445 -51.92 31.37 30.82
CA LEU A 445 -52.89 30.51 31.49
C LEU A 445 -52.85 30.70 33.02
N ASP A 446 -51.65 30.79 33.59
CA ASP A 446 -51.43 31.09 35.01
C ASP A 446 -52.04 32.44 35.39
N ASP A 447 -51.69 33.51 34.65
CA ASP A 447 -52.24 34.85 34.84
C ASP A 447 -53.78 34.87 34.73
N GLY A 448 -54.32 34.20 33.71
CA GLY A 448 -55.76 34.13 33.48
C GLY A 448 -56.50 33.38 34.57
N SER A 449 -55.93 32.25 35.03
CA SER A 449 -56.50 31.44 36.12
C SER A 449 -56.42 32.16 37.45
N GLY A 450 -55.34 32.90 37.71
CA GLY A 450 -55.21 33.77 38.88
C GLY A 450 -56.29 34.86 38.90
N LYS A 451 -56.53 35.53 37.76
CA LYS A 451 -57.63 36.52 37.63
C LYS A 451 -59.01 35.88 37.83
N LEU A 452 -59.23 34.68 37.32
CA LEU A 452 -60.48 33.95 37.51
C LEU A 452 -60.69 33.58 38.99
N ALA A 453 -59.65 33.10 39.67
CA ALA A 453 -59.69 32.80 41.09
C ALA A 453 -60.01 34.05 41.93
N GLU A 454 -59.38 35.19 41.61
CA GLU A 454 -59.66 36.46 42.28
C GLU A 454 -61.11 36.91 42.06
N GLY A 455 -61.61 36.82 40.83
CA GLY A 455 -63.00 37.13 40.50
C GLY A 455 -64.01 36.21 41.19
N ALA A 456 -63.72 34.91 41.23
CA ALA A 456 -64.52 33.92 41.95
C ALA A 456 -64.52 34.18 43.47
N GLY A 457 -63.39 34.57 44.05
CA GLY A 457 -63.32 35.01 45.44
C GLY A 457 -64.19 36.24 45.71
N LYS A 458 -64.14 37.25 44.84
CA LYS A 458 -65.02 38.43 44.94
C LYS A 458 -66.50 38.06 44.84
N LEU A 459 -66.85 37.07 44.01
CA LEU A 459 -68.22 36.55 43.88
C LEU A 459 -68.66 35.81 45.16
N ALA A 460 -67.80 34.96 45.72
CA ALA A 460 -68.03 34.28 47.00
C ALA A 460 -68.25 35.29 48.14
N ASP A 461 -67.37 36.29 48.27
CA ASP A 461 -67.51 37.36 49.26
C ASP A 461 -68.82 38.13 49.09
N GLY A 462 -69.17 38.46 47.84
CA GLY A 462 -70.43 39.13 47.51
C GLY A 462 -71.66 38.31 47.92
N ASN A 463 -71.65 37.01 47.61
CA ASN A 463 -72.75 36.11 47.95
C ASN A 463 -72.84 35.84 49.45
N SER A 464 -71.72 35.73 50.15
CA SER A 464 -71.68 35.65 51.62
C SER A 464 -72.29 36.90 52.26
N ARG A 465 -72.03 38.09 51.68
CA ARG A 465 -72.67 39.33 52.13
C ARG A 465 -74.17 39.36 51.84
N ILE A 466 -74.61 38.81 50.71
CA ILE A 466 -76.04 38.65 50.40
C ILE A 466 -76.67 37.72 51.43
N ALA A 467 -76.09 36.54 51.66
CA ALA A 467 -76.55 35.56 52.65
C ALA A 467 -76.70 36.19 54.04
N ALA A 468 -75.67 36.88 54.53
CA ALA A 468 -75.69 37.58 55.82
C ALA A 468 -76.77 38.68 55.87
N GLY A 469 -76.93 39.48 54.81
CA GLY A 469 -77.98 40.49 54.74
C GLY A 469 -79.39 39.89 54.69
N THR A 470 -79.57 38.77 54.01
CA THR A 470 -80.84 38.04 53.97
C THR A 470 -81.14 37.31 55.27
N GLU A 471 -80.12 36.83 55.98
CA GLU A 471 -80.23 36.28 57.33
C GLU A 471 -80.67 37.38 58.31
N GLU A 472 -80.09 38.58 58.21
CA GLU A 472 -80.51 39.74 58.98
C GLU A 472 -81.97 40.12 58.68
N LEU A 473 -82.36 40.16 57.40
CA LEU A 473 -83.74 40.40 56.99
C LEU A 473 -84.69 39.31 57.52
N HIS A 474 -84.33 38.03 57.37
CA HIS A 474 -85.07 36.88 57.86
C HIS A 474 -85.31 36.99 59.36
N THR A 475 -84.24 37.26 60.12
CA THR A 475 -84.28 37.42 61.58
C THR A 475 -85.15 38.60 62.00
N LYS A 476 -85.02 39.75 61.34
CA LYS A 476 -85.81 40.95 61.64
C LYS A 476 -87.28 40.78 61.27
N VAL A 477 -87.59 40.16 60.13
CA VAL A 477 -88.97 39.84 59.71
C VAL A 477 -89.59 38.82 60.66
N ALA A 478 -88.84 37.80 61.07
CA ALA A 478 -89.26 36.85 62.08
C ALA A 478 -89.54 37.53 63.44
N ALA A 479 -88.71 38.50 63.84
CA ALA A 479 -88.89 39.27 65.06
C ALA A 479 -90.18 40.11 65.07
N VAL A 480 -90.62 40.64 63.92
CA VAL A 480 -91.88 41.41 63.80
C VAL A 480 -93.10 40.56 63.38
N SER A 481 -92.92 39.26 63.17
CA SER A 481 -93.99 38.33 62.77
C SER A 481 -94.98 38.05 63.92
N PRO A 482 -96.30 37.93 63.70
CA PRO A 482 -97.31 37.60 64.72
C PRO A 482 -96.94 36.45 65.64
N SER A 483 -96.29 35.44 65.09
CA SER A 483 -95.75 34.29 65.81
C SER A 483 -94.77 34.63 66.94
N SER A 484 -93.90 35.64 66.80
CA SER A 484 -92.88 35.96 67.80
C SER A 484 -93.46 36.66 69.05
N TRP A 485 -94.42 37.55 68.86
CA TRP A 485 -95.12 38.24 69.97
C TRP A 485 -96.22 37.37 70.58
N LEU A 486 -96.83 36.46 69.81
CA LEU A 486 -97.74 35.44 70.36
C LEU A 486 -97.02 34.41 71.24
N ASN A 487 -95.72 34.18 71.05
CA ASN A 487 -94.90 33.35 71.95
C ASN A 487 -94.44 34.07 73.22
N SER A 488 -94.59 35.40 73.31
CA SER A 488 -94.30 36.14 74.53
C SER A 488 -95.52 36.06 75.45
N PRO A 489 -95.43 35.42 76.64
CA PRO A 489 -96.58 35.21 77.51
C PRO A 489 -97.21 36.55 77.93
N ALA A 490 -96.42 37.62 78.04
CA ALA A 490 -96.91 38.95 78.35
C ALA A 490 -97.83 39.52 77.26
N ILE A 491 -97.43 39.42 75.98
CA ILE A 491 -98.21 39.98 74.87
C ILE A 491 -99.39 39.07 74.52
N ALA A 492 -99.20 37.74 74.60
CA ALA A 492 -100.30 36.79 74.49
C ALA A 492 -101.36 37.04 75.56
N LEU A 493 -100.96 37.26 76.83
CA LEU A 493 -101.89 37.61 77.91
C LEU A 493 -102.53 38.98 77.70
N LEU A 494 -101.84 39.96 77.12
CA LEU A 494 -102.40 41.30 76.86
C LEU A 494 -103.39 41.28 75.69
N LEU A 495 -103.12 40.50 74.64
CA LEU A 495 -104.03 40.28 73.52
C LEU A 495 -105.24 39.45 73.95
N VAL A 496 -105.04 38.40 74.75
CA VAL A 496 -106.12 37.65 75.38
C VAL A 496 -106.89 38.56 76.33
N ALA A 497 -106.24 39.41 77.11
CA ALA A 497 -106.91 40.37 77.99
C ALA A 497 -107.69 41.45 77.21
N LEU A 498 -107.21 41.89 76.05
CA LEU A 498 -107.92 42.80 75.14
C LEU A 498 -109.10 42.13 74.45
N LEU A 499 -108.92 40.88 74.01
CA LEU A 499 -110.00 40.06 73.44
C LEU A 499 -111.05 39.69 74.49
N VAL A 500 -110.61 39.36 75.71
CA VAL A 500 -111.47 39.11 76.86
C VAL A 500 -112.12 40.41 77.31
N ALA A 501 -111.45 41.55 77.33
CA ALA A 501 -112.06 42.84 77.64
C ALA A 501 -113.08 43.25 76.56
N ALA A 502 -112.81 42.99 75.28
CA ALA A 502 -113.76 43.19 74.19
C ALA A 502 -114.95 42.23 74.30
N ALA A 503 -114.71 40.96 74.65
CA ALA A 503 -115.75 39.96 74.87
C ALA A 503 -116.56 40.24 76.15
N VAL A 504 -115.94 40.74 77.21
CA VAL A 504 -116.56 41.16 78.48
C VAL A 504 -117.34 42.45 78.27
N ALA A 505 -116.84 43.41 77.50
CA ALA A 505 -117.59 44.58 77.09
C ALA A 505 -118.83 44.17 76.26
N ALA A 506 -118.67 43.25 75.31
CA ALA A 506 -119.78 42.69 74.54
C ALA A 506 -120.79 41.94 75.44
N TYR A 507 -120.31 41.13 76.39
CA TYR A 507 -121.12 40.37 77.35
C TYR A 507 -121.83 41.28 78.36
N LEU A 508 -121.19 42.33 78.89
CA LEU A 508 -121.81 43.31 79.79
C LEU A 508 -122.86 44.16 79.07
N VAL A 509 -122.65 44.48 77.80
CA VAL A 509 -123.66 45.12 76.93
C VAL A 509 -124.87 44.17 76.73
N LEU A 510 -124.64 42.87 76.53
CA LEU A 510 -125.69 41.86 76.45
C LEU A 510 -126.41 41.64 77.79
N ARG A 511 -125.70 41.65 78.92
CA ARG A 511 -126.25 41.45 80.27
C ARG A 511 -127.08 42.64 80.75
N ARG A 512 -126.68 43.88 80.42
CA ARG A 512 -127.51 45.09 80.69
C ARG A 512 -128.86 45.04 79.97
N ARG A 513 -128.98 44.32 78.85
CA ARG A 513 -130.27 44.07 78.18
C ARG A 513 -131.16 43.05 78.91
N ALA A 514 -130.60 42.12 79.68
CA ALA A 514 -131.37 41.07 80.35
C ALA A 514 -132.04 41.52 81.66
N VAL A 515 -131.52 42.56 82.34
CA VAL A 515 -132.05 43.04 83.64
C VAL A 515 -133.13 44.13 83.48
N GLY A 516 -133.21 44.81 82.33
CA GLY A 516 -134.23 45.82 82.03
C GLY A 516 -135.60 45.28 81.58
N LEU A 517 -135.79 43.96 81.50
CA LEU A 517 -137.00 43.29 81.00
C LEU A 517 -137.89 42.67 82.11
N LYS A 518 -137.68 43.05 83.39
CA LYS A 518 -138.49 42.57 84.54
C LYS A 518 -139.27 43.66 85.28
N ALA A 519 -139.40 44.86 84.72
CA ALA A 519 -140.28 45.90 85.24
C ALA A 519 -140.92 46.69 84.09
N ALA A 520 -141.75 46.01 83.31
CA ALA A 520 -142.86 46.53 82.53
C ALA A 520 -143.81 45.36 82.24
#